data_AF-A0A4S1GQM0-F1
#
_entry.id   AF-A0A4S1GQM0-F1
#
_cell.length_a   1.000
_cell.length_b   1.000
_cell.length_c   1.000
_cell.angle_alpha   90.00
_cell.angle_beta   90.00
_cell.angle_gamma   90.00
#
_symmetry.space_group_name_H-M   'P 1'
#
loop_
_entity.id
_entity.type
_entity.pdbx_description
1 polymer ?
#
loop_
_entity_poly.entity_id
_entity_poly.type
_entity_poly.pdbx_seq_one_letter_code
_entity_poly.pdbx_strand_id
1 'polypeptide(L)'
;HVRIAFSSNDERTAKRISDALGTATELRSMRNYAGHRLAPWLSHVMVSRQETARPLLTPGEVMQLPPSDELVLVSGLPPIRAKKLRYYQDQNFTDRVLPAPVLHDGPYADCPASRPDGWTGQVCSVDSRLAADEESADAPVEDEGGVQQQRHPSLPEEDVVVSQ
;
A
#
# COMPACT_ATOMS: atom_id res chain seq x y z
N HIS A 1 -4.20 -16.60 13.03
CA HIS A 1 -3.40 -15.54 12.36
C HIS A 1 -4.10 -14.21 12.55
N VAL A 2 -3.37 -13.12 12.77
CA VAL A 2 -3.96 -11.77 12.94
C VAL A 2 -3.50 -10.89 11.78
N ARG A 3 -4.43 -10.17 11.14
CA ARG A 3 -4.14 -9.14 10.13
C ARG A 3 -4.68 -7.81 10.63
N ILE A 4 -3.89 -6.76 10.44
CA ILE A 4 -4.30 -5.39 10.73
C ILE A 4 -4.21 -4.62 9.41
N ALA A 5 -5.27 -3.89 9.08
CA ALA A 5 -5.34 -3.04 7.91
C ALA A 5 -5.72 -1.61 8.31
N PHE A 6 -5.17 -0.64 7.57
CA PHE A 6 -5.45 0.79 7.71
C PHE A 6 -6.04 1.33 6.42
N SER A 7 -6.35 2.62 6.39
CA SER A 7 -6.66 3.33 5.15
C SER A 7 -5.55 3.08 4.12
N SER A 8 -5.93 2.62 2.93
CA SER A 8 -5.02 2.41 1.79
C SER A 8 -5.20 3.52 0.77
N ASN A 9 -4.11 4.04 0.21
CA ASN A 9 -4.16 4.96 -0.94
C ASN A 9 -4.19 4.22 -2.29
N ASP A 10 -3.85 2.93 -2.32
CA ASP A 10 -3.87 2.10 -3.51
C ASP A 10 -5.19 1.31 -3.61
N GLU A 11 -5.85 1.38 -4.77
CA GLU A 11 -7.11 0.71 -5.06
C GLU A 11 -6.96 -0.82 -4.99
N ARG A 12 -5.83 -1.37 -5.48
CA ARG A 12 -5.62 -2.83 -5.48
C ARG A 12 -5.57 -3.36 -4.05
N THR A 13 -4.89 -2.65 -3.17
CA THR A 13 -4.80 -2.97 -1.75
C THR A 13 -6.16 -2.79 -1.05
N ALA A 14 -6.88 -1.71 -1.35
CA ALA A 14 -8.23 -1.49 -0.80
C ALA A 14 -9.21 -2.60 -1.21
N LYS A 15 -9.14 -3.07 -2.46
CA LYS A 15 -9.93 -4.20 -2.94
C LYS A 15 -9.60 -5.49 -2.19
N ARG A 16 -8.31 -5.80 -1.99
CA ARG A 16 -7.88 -6.96 -1.20
C ARG A 16 -8.39 -6.91 0.25
N ILE A 17 -8.42 -5.72 0.86
CA ILE A 17 -8.96 -5.54 2.21
C ILE A 17 -10.48 -5.76 2.22
N SER A 18 -11.20 -5.16 1.28
CA SER A 18 -12.65 -5.36 1.10
C SER A 18 -12.99 -6.84 0.92
N ASP A 19 -12.29 -7.53 0.03
CA ASP A 19 -12.49 -8.96 -0.24
C ASP A 19 -12.18 -9.82 1.00
N ALA A 20 -11.18 -9.45 1.80
CA ALA A 20 -10.83 -10.14 3.05
C ALA A 20 -11.87 -9.94 4.18
N LEU A 21 -12.59 -8.80 4.19
CA LEU A 21 -13.69 -8.55 5.13
C LEU A 21 -14.94 -9.34 4.76
N GLY A 22 -15.15 -9.56 3.46
CA GLY A 22 -16.30 -10.28 2.93
C GLY A 22 -17.55 -9.40 2.74
N THR A 23 -18.69 -10.08 2.61
CA THR A 23 -19.98 -9.46 2.31
C THR A 23 -20.96 -9.66 3.46
N ALA A 24 -21.84 -8.68 3.65
CA ALA A 24 -22.97 -8.73 4.54
C ALA A 24 -24.27 -8.77 3.74
N THR A 25 -25.30 -9.35 4.34
CA THR A 25 -26.65 -9.36 3.78
C THR A 25 -27.39 -8.11 4.22
N GLU A 26 -27.84 -7.31 3.25
CA GLU A 26 -28.65 -6.13 3.48
C GLU A 26 -30.10 -6.39 3.03
N LEU A 27 -31.06 -6.04 3.89
CA LEU A 27 -32.49 -6.12 3.58
C LEU A 27 -32.95 -4.80 2.95
N ARG A 28 -33.19 -4.79 1.64
CA ARG A 28 -33.70 -3.63 0.92
C ARG A 28 -35.22 -3.75 0.73
N SER A 29 -36.00 -2.84 1.32
CA SER A 29 -37.44 -2.74 1.06
C SER A 29 -37.72 -1.70 -0.02
N MET A 30 -38.38 -2.09 -1.11
CA MET A 30 -38.88 -1.18 -2.14
C MET A 30 -40.39 -1.02 -2.00
N ARG A 31 -40.86 0.22 -2.04
CA ARG A 31 -42.29 0.54 -2.07
C ARG A 31 -42.65 1.07 -3.45
N ASN A 32 -43.43 0.30 -4.19
CA ASN A 32 -43.98 0.70 -5.46
C ASN A 32 -45.40 1.24 -5.22
N TYR A 33 -45.63 2.48 -5.64
CA TYR A 33 -46.93 3.12 -5.56
C TYR A 33 -47.66 2.91 -6.89
N ALA A 34 -48.78 2.22 -6.87
CA ALA A 34 -49.65 2.04 -8.02
C ALA A 34 -50.98 2.78 -7.77
N GLY A 35 -51.24 3.83 -8.55
CA GLY A 35 -52.47 4.61 -8.47
C GLY A 35 -52.40 5.90 -9.30
N HIS A 36 -53.54 6.33 -9.83
CA HIS A 36 -53.66 7.63 -10.50
C HIS A 36 -53.63 8.74 -9.43
N ARG A 37 -52.82 9.79 -9.64
CA ARG A 37 -52.60 10.88 -8.65
C ARG A 37 -53.87 11.64 -8.23
N LEU A 38 -55.00 11.42 -8.91
CA LEU A 38 -56.28 12.12 -8.70
C LEU A 38 -57.43 11.20 -8.24
N ALA A 39 -57.19 9.92 -7.90
CA ALA A 39 -58.25 9.01 -7.49
C ALA A 39 -58.59 9.15 -5.98
N PRO A 40 -59.87 9.33 -5.60
CA PRO A 40 -60.24 9.71 -4.23
C PRO A 40 -60.20 8.61 -3.17
N TRP A 41 -59.92 7.33 -3.47
CA TRP A 41 -60.00 6.28 -2.42
C TRP A 41 -59.05 5.07 -2.47
N LEU A 42 -58.14 4.86 -3.43
CA LEU A 42 -57.17 3.75 -3.25
C LEU A 42 -55.90 3.89 -4.10
N SER A 43 -54.79 4.26 -3.47
CA SER A 43 -53.45 4.01 -3.98
C SER A 43 -52.96 2.66 -3.42
N HIS A 44 -52.83 1.65 -4.27
CA HIS A 44 -52.25 0.38 -3.86
C HIS A 44 -50.73 0.56 -3.70
N VAL A 45 -50.22 0.36 -2.49
CA VAL A 45 -48.77 0.35 -2.22
C VAL A 45 -48.32 -1.09 -2.19
N MET A 46 -47.49 -1.50 -3.16
CA MET A 46 -46.78 -2.78 -3.11
C MET A 46 -45.47 -2.58 -2.37
N VAL A 47 -45.25 -3.34 -1.30
CA VAL A 47 -43.97 -3.36 -0.60
C VAL A 47 -43.29 -4.69 -0.90
N SER A 48 -42.20 -4.68 -1.66
CA SER A 48 -41.34 -5.84 -1.86
C SER A 48 -40.11 -5.72 -0.95
N ARG A 49 -39.70 -6.84 -0.34
CA ARG A 49 -38.44 -6.95 0.41
C ARG A 49 -37.50 -7.83 -0.37
N GLN A 50 -36.28 -7.37 -0.58
CA GLN A 50 -35.25 -8.10 -1.29
C GLN A 50 -34.00 -8.15 -0.42
N GLU A 51 -33.47 -9.36 -0.23
CA GLU A 51 -32.15 -9.58 0.35
C GLU A 51 -31.11 -9.36 -0.74
N THR A 52 -30.13 -8.49 -0.50
CA THR A 52 -29.03 -8.21 -1.44
C THR A 52 -27.71 -8.29 -0.69
N ALA A 53 -26.71 -8.94 -1.30
CA ALA A 53 -25.36 -8.97 -0.75
C ALA A 53 -24.65 -7.64 -1.01
N ARG A 54 -24.09 -7.03 0.04
CA ARG A 54 -23.26 -5.82 -0.03
C ARG A 54 -21.91 -6.11 0.65
N PRO A 55 -20.77 -5.64 0.11
CA PRO A 55 -19.51 -5.67 0.83
C PRO A 55 -19.65 -5.04 2.23
N LEU A 56 -19.04 -5.63 3.25
CA LEU A 56 -19.09 -5.10 4.61
C LEU A 56 -18.51 -3.67 4.66
N LEU A 57 -17.39 -3.49 3.95
CA LEU A 57 -16.83 -2.20 3.56
C LEU A 57 -16.46 -2.30 2.07
N THR A 58 -16.88 -1.32 1.30
CA THR A 58 -16.46 -1.18 -0.10
C THR A 58 -15.01 -0.70 -0.18
N PRO A 59 -14.30 -0.95 -1.30
CA PRO A 59 -12.94 -0.44 -1.48
C PRO A 59 -12.83 1.07 -1.29
N GLY A 60 -13.81 1.84 -1.77
CA GLY A 60 -13.87 3.29 -1.55
C GLY A 60 -13.99 3.68 -0.08
N GLU A 61 -14.83 2.98 0.70
CA GLU A 61 -14.96 3.21 2.14
C GLU A 61 -13.67 2.80 2.91
N VAL A 62 -12.93 1.79 2.43
CA VAL A 62 -11.62 1.41 2.99
C VAL A 62 -10.59 2.52 2.74
N MET A 63 -10.56 3.10 1.54
CA MET A 63 -9.65 4.21 1.22
C MET A 63 -9.97 5.47 2.03
N GLN A 64 -11.25 5.71 2.32
CA GLN A 64 -11.73 6.83 3.12
C GLN A 64 -11.80 6.53 4.63
N LEU A 65 -11.23 5.42 5.08
CA LEU A 65 -11.22 5.06 6.49
C LEU A 65 -10.49 6.16 7.30
N PRO A 66 -11.05 6.64 8.42
CA PRO A 66 -10.40 7.64 9.25
C PRO A 66 -9.00 7.17 9.71
N PRO A 67 -8.00 8.07 9.79
CA PRO A 67 -6.64 7.70 10.21
C PRO A 67 -6.55 7.28 11.69
N SER A 68 -7.61 7.52 12.46
CA SER A 68 -7.78 7.08 13.84
C SER A 68 -8.36 5.67 13.96
N ASP A 69 -8.80 5.07 12.86
CA ASP A 69 -9.44 3.76 12.84
C ASP A 69 -8.51 2.72 12.20
N GLU A 70 -8.70 1.47 12.60
CA GLU A 70 -8.02 0.31 12.03
C GLU A 70 -8.98 -0.88 11.94
N LEU A 71 -8.68 -1.80 11.02
CA LEU A 71 -9.44 -3.02 10.83
C LEU A 71 -8.61 -4.20 11.33
N VAL A 72 -9.14 -4.93 12.29
CA VAL A 72 -8.50 -6.09 12.89
C VAL A 72 -9.24 -7.35 12.43
N LEU A 73 -8.53 -8.19 11.69
CA LEU A 73 -9.04 -9.48 11.22
C LEU A 73 -8.31 -10.59 11.97
N VAL A 74 -9.03 -11.23 12.89
CA VAL A 74 -8.56 -12.40 13.63
C VAL A 74 -9.23 -13.64 13.06
N SER A 75 -8.44 -14.66 12.72
CA SER A 75 -8.98 -15.93 12.22
C SER A 75 -10.03 -16.50 13.17
N GLY A 76 -11.22 -16.81 12.64
CA GLY A 76 -12.32 -17.40 13.41
C GLY A 76 -13.18 -16.39 14.18
N LEU A 77 -12.87 -15.09 14.10
CA LEU A 77 -13.70 -14.03 14.68
C LEU A 77 -14.25 -13.12 13.57
N PRO A 78 -15.41 -12.48 13.80
CA PRO A 78 -15.89 -11.41 12.94
C PRO A 78 -14.86 -10.28 12.83
N PRO A 79 -14.77 -9.60 11.68
CA PRO A 79 -13.92 -8.43 11.54
C PRO A 79 -14.26 -7.34 12.56
N ILE A 80 -13.23 -6.74 13.14
CA ILE A 80 -13.38 -5.71 14.18
C ILE A 80 -12.89 -4.38 13.64
N ARG A 81 -13.73 -3.36 13.72
CA ARG A 81 -13.32 -1.97 13.52
C ARG A 81 -12.88 -1.39 14.86
N ALA A 82 -11.58 -1.14 15.00
CA ALA A 82 -10.97 -0.64 16.23
C ALA A 82 -10.45 0.79 16.06
N LYS A 83 -10.11 1.42 17.18
CA LYS A 83 -9.36 2.68 17.19
C LYS A 83 -7.87 2.38 17.21
N LYS A 84 -7.13 3.01 16.31
CA LYS A 84 -5.68 2.90 16.21
C LYS A 84 -5.03 3.30 17.52
N LEU A 85 -4.20 2.41 18.05
CA LEU A 85 -3.45 2.67 19.28
C LEU A 85 -2.28 3.61 18.99
N ARG A 86 -2.27 4.77 19.66
CA ARG A 86 -1.19 5.76 19.57
C ARG A 86 -0.39 5.74 20.86
N TYR A 87 0.76 5.08 20.82
CA TYR A 87 1.62 4.88 22.00
C TYR A 87 1.98 6.19 22.72
N TYR A 88 2.07 7.32 21.99
CA TYR A 88 2.40 8.63 22.55
C TYR A 88 1.21 9.36 23.18
N GLN A 89 -0.02 8.86 23.03
CA GLN A 89 -1.23 9.43 23.65
C GLN A 89 -1.78 8.56 24.79
N ASP A 90 -1.36 7.30 24.88
CA ASP A 90 -1.90 6.35 25.84
C ASP A 90 -0.99 6.27 27.08
N GLN A 91 -1.56 6.54 28.26
CA GLN A 91 -0.83 6.59 29.53
C GLN A 91 -0.05 5.29 29.82
N ASN A 92 -0.60 4.13 29.44
CA ASN A 92 0.04 2.83 29.67
C ASN A 92 1.38 2.70 28.93
N PHE A 93 1.53 3.44 27.82
CA PHE A 93 2.72 3.44 26.99
C PHE A 93 3.62 4.62 27.28
N THR A 94 3.07 5.81 27.55
CA THR A 94 3.87 6.99 27.88
C THR A 94 4.72 6.79 29.14
N ASP A 95 4.19 6.06 30.14
CA ASP A 95 4.92 5.73 31.36
C ASP A 95 6.12 4.80 31.12
N ARG A 96 6.15 4.11 29.97
CA ARG A 96 7.22 3.19 29.56
C ARG A 96 8.21 3.83 28.58
N VAL A 97 8.00 5.10 28.20
CA VAL A 97 8.91 5.81 27.30
C VAL A 97 10.20 6.13 28.05
N LEU A 98 11.30 5.53 27.61
CA LEU A 98 12.64 5.85 28.09
C LEU A 98 13.20 7.07 27.36
N PRO A 99 14.12 7.83 27.98
CA PRO A 99 14.82 8.91 27.28
C PRO A 99 15.52 8.37 26.04
N ALA A 100 15.64 9.21 25.01
CA ALA A 100 16.41 8.87 23.83
C ALA A 100 17.84 8.45 24.22
N PRO A 101 18.41 7.43 23.57
CA PRO A 101 19.78 7.01 23.87
C PRO A 101 20.74 8.18 23.63
N VAL A 102 21.64 8.42 24.59
CA VAL A 102 22.70 9.41 24.43
C VAL A 102 23.69 8.85 23.43
N LEU A 103 23.85 9.50 22.29
CA LEU A 103 24.89 9.13 21.32
C LEU A 103 26.24 9.56 21.87
N HIS A 104 27.24 8.68 21.79
CA HIS A 104 28.63 8.99 22.13
C HIS A 104 29.48 8.93 20.87
N ASP A 105 30.59 9.65 20.84
CA ASP A 105 31.59 9.47 19.79
C ASP A 105 32.21 8.06 19.94
N GLY A 106 31.91 7.17 19.00
CA GLY A 106 32.41 5.80 18.99
C GLY A 106 31.35 4.76 18.59
N PRO A 107 31.73 3.46 18.57
CA PRO A 107 30.80 2.38 18.27
C PRO A 107 29.79 2.19 19.43
N TYR A 108 28.55 1.83 19.09
CA TYR A 108 27.54 1.45 20.08
C TYR A 108 27.97 0.22 20.88
N ALA A 109 27.49 0.07 22.12
CA ALA A 109 27.82 -1.07 22.98
C ALA A 109 27.36 -2.42 22.41
N ASP A 110 26.31 -2.40 21.59
CA ASP A 110 25.76 -3.55 20.85
C ASP A 110 26.33 -3.67 19.43
N CYS A 111 27.26 -2.79 19.04
CA CYS A 111 27.91 -2.88 17.74
C CYS A 111 28.71 -4.19 17.67
N PRO A 112 28.38 -5.10 16.73
CA PRO A 112 29.14 -6.33 16.57
C PRO A 112 30.59 -6.01 16.20
N ALA A 113 31.51 -6.90 16.56
CA ALA A 113 32.91 -6.75 16.19
C ALA A 113 33.03 -6.58 14.67
N SER A 114 33.82 -5.59 14.25
CA SER A 114 34.07 -5.33 12.82
C SER A 114 34.57 -6.62 12.16
N ARG A 115 33.85 -7.07 11.14
CA ARG A 115 34.22 -8.25 10.37
C ARG A 115 35.16 -7.79 9.25
N PRO A 116 36.33 -8.43 9.07
CA PRO A 116 37.16 -8.14 7.92
C PRO A 116 36.38 -8.51 6.65
N ASP A 117 36.21 -7.54 5.76
CA ASP A 117 35.71 -7.76 4.41
C ASP A 117 36.81 -7.41 3.40
N GLY A 118 36.80 -8.11 2.26
CA GLY A 118 37.80 -7.92 1.21
C GLY A 118 37.64 -6.61 0.43
N TRP A 119 36.64 -5.80 0.75
CA TRP A 119 36.28 -4.56 0.07
C TRP A 119 36.76 -3.34 0.86
N THR A 120 36.95 -3.45 2.18
CA THR A 120 37.55 -2.41 3.01
C THR A 120 38.91 -2.00 2.44
N GLY A 121 39.04 -0.74 2.02
CA GLY A 121 40.27 -0.22 1.40
C GLY A 121 40.44 -0.52 -0.09
N GLN A 122 39.51 -1.25 -0.72
CA GLN A 122 39.44 -1.35 -2.18
C GLN A 122 38.84 -0.05 -2.73
N VAL A 123 39.70 0.91 -3.05
CA VAL A 123 39.30 2.10 -3.81
C VAL A 123 39.40 1.76 -5.28
N CYS A 124 38.27 1.70 -5.99
CA CYS A 124 38.28 1.62 -7.44
C CYS A 124 38.70 3.00 -7.98
N SER A 125 39.83 3.06 -8.68
CA SER A 125 40.17 4.26 -9.45
C SER A 125 39.11 4.49 -10.52
N VAL A 126 38.87 5.76 -10.88
CA VAL A 126 38.00 6.11 -12.00
C VAL A 126 38.46 5.33 -13.24
N ASP A 127 37.54 4.60 -13.87
CA ASP A 127 37.80 3.88 -15.11
C ASP A 127 38.25 4.89 -16.18
N SER A 128 39.31 4.57 -16.93
CA SER A 128 39.89 5.47 -17.92
C SER A 128 38.90 5.91 -19.01
N ARG A 129 37.83 5.14 -19.25
CA ARG A 129 36.75 5.51 -20.17
C ARG A 129 35.85 6.63 -19.65
N LEU A 130 35.80 6.83 -18.33
CA LEU A 130 35.07 7.93 -17.67
C LEU A 130 35.95 9.15 -17.38
N ALA A 131 37.28 8.98 -17.41
CA ALA A 131 38.23 10.07 -17.16
C ALA A 131 38.43 11.02 -18.37
N ALA A 132 37.88 10.68 -19.54
CA ALA A 132 38.15 11.37 -20.80
C ALA A 132 37.21 12.55 -21.12
N ASP A 133 36.25 12.89 -20.24
CA ASP A 133 35.22 13.89 -20.54
C ASP A 133 35.42 15.27 -19.89
N GLU A 134 36.58 15.57 -19.29
CA GLU A 134 36.85 16.94 -18.80
C GLU A 134 37.38 17.90 -19.88
N GLU A 135 37.78 17.39 -21.06
CA GLU A 135 38.39 18.23 -22.12
C GLU A 135 37.53 18.36 -23.40
N SER A 136 36.30 17.82 -23.39
CA SER A 136 35.37 17.82 -24.53
C SER A 136 34.13 18.72 -24.35
N ALA A 137 34.15 19.63 -23.37
CA ALA A 137 33.05 20.56 -23.07
C ALA A 137 32.72 21.60 -24.17
N ASP A 138 33.31 21.51 -25.37
CA ASP A 138 33.06 22.44 -26.48
C ASP A 138 32.74 21.74 -27.84
N ALA A 139 32.27 20.49 -27.82
CA ALA A 139 31.73 19.86 -29.02
C ALA A 139 30.19 20.05 -29.10
N PRO A 140 29.62 20.48 -30.26
CA PRO A 140 28.19 20.65 -30.40
C PRO A 140 27.48 19.29 -30.27
N VAL A 141 26.45 19.27 -29.43
CA VAL A 141 25.61 18.12 -29.15
C VAL A 141 24.78 17.78 -30.39
N GLU A 142 25.21 16.76 -31.15
CA GLU A 142 24.33 16.09 -32.10
C GLU A 142 23.42 15.12 -31.32
N ASP A 143 22.15 15.46 -31.29
CA ASP A 143 21.04 14.73 -30.67
C ASP A 143 20.77 13.41 -31.43
N GLU A 144 21.63 12.41 -31.24
CA GLU A 144 21.27 11.01 -31.51
C GLU A 144 20.87 10.34 -30.19
N GLY A 145 19.56 10.35 -29.95
CA GLY A 145 18.90 9.76 -28.80
C GLY A 145 19.43 8.38 -28.45
N GLY A 146 20.17 8.31 -27.34
CA GLY A 146 20.65 7.07 -26.76
C GLY A 146 19.53 6.07 -26.53
N VAL A 147 19.78 4.83 -26.94
CA VAL A 147 18.82 3.71 -26.84
C VAL A 147 18.52 3.46 -25.36
N GLN A 148 17.36 3.93 -24.90
CA GLN A 148 16.85 3.62 -23.57
C GLN A 148 16.60 2.10 -23.46
N GLN A 149 17.58 1.35 -22.97
CA GLN A 149 17.37 -0.03 -22.55
C GLN A 149 16.63 -0.04 -21.21
N GLN A 150 15.38 0.39 -21.22
CA GLN A 150 14.43 0.07 -20.16
C GLN A 150 14.11 -1.43 -20.28
N ARG A 151 14.83 -2.26 -19.53
CA ARG A 151 14.50 -3.70 -19.41
C ARG A 151 13.19 -3.83 -18.64
N HIS A 152 12.11 -4.09 -19.36
CA HIS A 152 10.81 -4.40 -18.77
C HIS A 152 10.77 -5.90 -18.40
N PRO A 153 10.33 -6.32 -17.19
CA PRO A 153 10.47 -7.69 -16.69
C PRO A 153 9.63 -8.79 -17.37
N SER A 154 8.99 -8.52 -18.51
CA SER A 154 7.92 -9.37 -19.06
C SER A 154 8.16 -9.85 -20.49
N LEU A 155 9.40 -9.82 -21.00
CA LEU A 155 9.76 -10.40 -22.30
C LEU A 155 10.88 -11.44 -22.13
N PRO A 156 10.79 -12.61 -22.78
CA PRO A 156 11.82 -13.64 -22.70
C PRO A 156 13.09 -13.25 -23.47
N GLU A 157 14.24 -13.71 -22.97
CA GLU A 157 15.57 -13.47 -23.56
C GLU A 157 15.69 -14.14 -24.94
N GLU A 158 16.07 -13.39 -25.97
CA GLU A 158 16.45 -13.95 -27.27
C GLU A 158 17.94 -14.30 -27.25
N ASP A 159 18.23 -15.61 -27.32
CA ASP A 159 19.58 -16.15 -27.46
C ASP A 159 20.20 -15.72 -28.79
N VAL A 160 21.28 -14.93 -28.71
CA VAL A 160 22.12 -14.61 -29.88
C VAL A 160 22.94 -15.84 -30.25
N VAL A 161 22.52 -16.52 -31.31
CA VAL A 161 23.25 -17.62 -31.93
C VAL A 161 24.54 -17.07 -32.57
N VAL A 162 25.70 -17.49 -32.04
CA VAL A 162 27.01 -17.24 -32.64
C VAL A 162 27.25 -18.31 -33.71
N SER A 163 27.24 -17.91 -34.98
CA SER A 163 27.71 -18.75 -36.10
C SER A 163 29.24 -18.70 -36.17
N GLN A 164 29.84 -19.86 -36.46
CA GLN A 164 31.28 -20.13 -36.59
C GLN A 164 31.99 -19.29 -37.65
#